data_AF-A0A945MWC3-F1
#
_entry.id   AF-A0A945MWC3-F1
#
_cell.length_a   1.000
_cell.length_b   1.000
_cell.length_c   1.000
_cell.angle_alpha   90.00
_cell.angle_beta   90.00
_cell.angle_gamma   90.00
#
_symmetry.space_group_name_H-M   'P 1'
#
loop_
_entity.id
_entity.type
_entity.pdbx_description
1 polymer ?
#
loop_
_entity_poly.entity_id
_entity_poly.type
_entity_poly.pdbx_seq_one_letter_code
_entity_poly.pdbx_strand_id
1 'polypeptide(L)'
;MAAKKPTKTPRVKSPAPKSKAGGGFLKAAKWCLIIMIWLALGLGVVTAWYAWDLPDIARLETPERRPAVTLTAADGSVFARFGDYHGGSVAFRDLPPHLVQAVVATEDRRFFSHGGFDPWAVARAMVANIRAGTIRQGGSTL
;
A
#
# COMPACT_ATOMS: atom_id res chain seq x y z
N MET A 1 63.26 -27.66 61.81
CA MET A 1 62.88 -27.16 60.47
C MET A 1 61.41 -26.76 60.50
N ALA A 2 61.09 -25.47 60.63
CA ALA A 2 59.72 -24.97 60.70
C ALA A 2 59.32 -24.37 59.35
N ALA A 3 58.27 -24.91 58.72
CA ALA A 3 57.78 -24.45 57.42
C ALA A 3 57.09 -23.08 57.55
N LYS A 4 57.61 -22.07 56.83
CA LYS A 4 57.00 -20.74 56.68
C LYS A 4 55.72 -20.87 55.84
N LYS A 5 54.57 -20.46 56.39
CA LYS A 5 53.31 -20.31 55.64
C LYS A 5 53.41 -19.13 54.66
N PRO A 6 52.82 -19.22 53.45
CA PRO A 6 52.93 -18.15 52.47
C PRO A 6 51.97 -16.99 52.81
N THR A 7 52.51 -15.77 52.84
CA THR A 7 51.76 -14.53 53.02
C THR A 7 50.96 -14.22 51.75
N LYS A 8 49.62 -14.17 51.86
CA LYS A 8 48.74 -13.76 50.76
C LYS A 8 48.75 -12.23 50.65
N THR A 9 49.25 -11.69 49.54
CA THR A 9 49.14 -10.27 49.21
C THR A 9 47.69 -9.87 48.90
N PRO A 10 47.24 -8.66 49.29
CA PRO A 10 45.89 -8.21 48.96
C PRO A 10 45.81 -7.88 47.47
N ARG A 11 44.98 -8.64 46.75
CA ARG A 11 44.72 -8.42 45.32
C ARG A 11 43.84 -7.18 45.17
N VAL A 12 44.42 -6.08 44.69
CA VAL A 12 43.67 -4.86 44.33
C VAL A 12 42.65 -5.22 43.27
N LYS A 13 41.35 -5.10 43.59
CA LYS A 13 40.27 -5.28 42.62
C LYS A 13 40.28 -4.08 41.67
N SER A 14 40.75 -4.28 40.44
CA SER A 14 40.56 -3.31 39.37
C SER A 14 39.06 -3.10 39.10
N PRO A 15 38.59 -1.86 38.89
CA PRO A 15 37.18 -1.59 38.65
C PRO A 15 36.76 -2.23 37.32
N ALA A 16 35.65 -2.97 37.34
CA ALA A 16 35.09 -3.62 36.15
C ALA A 16 34.75 -2.57 35.08
N PRO A 17 35.01 -2.84 33.79
CA PRO A 17 34.66 -1.93 32.71
C PRO A 17 33.13 -1.81 32.63
N LYS A 18 32.61 -0.58 32.77
CA LYS A 18 31.19 -0.29 32.57
C LYS A 18 30.84 -0.59 31.10
N SER A 19 30.12 -1.68 30.86
CA SER A 19 29.69 -2.08 29.52
C SER A 19 28.78 -1.00 28.92
N LYS A 20 29.25 -0.32 27.87
CA LYS A 20 28.48 0.69 27.11
C LYS A 20 27.46 0.05 26.14
N ALA A 21 26.84 -1.05 26.52
CA ALA A 21 26.03 -1.87 25.61
C ALA A 21 24.68 -1.25 25.20
N GLY A 22 24.15 -0.27 25.95
CA GLY A 22 22.85 0.35 25.66
C GLY A 22 22.88 1.56 24.70
N GLY A 23 24.05 2.19 24.50
CA GLY A 23 24.13 3.46 23.76
C GLY A 23 24.01 3.32 22.24
N GLY A 24 24.40 2.18 21.67
CA GLY A 24 24.32 1.91 20.23
C GLY A 24 22.87 1.70 19.77
N PHE A 25 22.09 0.96 20.55
CA PHE A 25 20.68 0.67 20.24
C PHE A 25 19.81 1.93 20.25
N LEU A 26 19.94 2.79 21.27
CA LEU A 26 19.19 4.06 21.31
C LEU A 26 19.57 4.99 20.16
N LYS A 27 20.87 5.03 19.77
CA LYS A 27 21.31 5.81 18.61
C LYS A 27 20.71 5.28 17.32
N ALA A 28 20.71 3.96 17.11
CA ALA A 28 20.11 3.33 15.95
C ALA A 28 18.59 3.58 15.88
N ALA A 29 17.88 3.43 17.00
CA ALA A 29 16.45 3.72 17.09
C ALA A 29 16.14 5.19 16.77
N LYS A 30 16.95 6.13 17.28
CA LYS A 30 16.82 7.57 16.96
C LYS A 30 16.96 7.83 15.47
N TRP A 31 17.98 7.27 14.83
CA TRP A 31 18.19 7.45 13.39
C TRP A 31 17.09 6.78 12.56
N CYS A 32 16.60 5.60 12.95
CA CYS A 32 15.45 4.96 12.30
C CYS A 32 14.20 5.85 12.38
N LEU A 33 13.92 6.45 13.54
CA LEU A 33 12.79 7.37 13.72
C LEU A 33 12.93 8.60 12.81
N ILE A 34 14.12 9.20 12.75
CA ILE A 34 14.40 10.34 11.87
C ILE A 34 14.15 9.97 10.41
N ILE A 35 14.64 8.82 9.96
CA ILE A 35 14.43 8.33 8.59
C ILE A 35 12.93 8.13 8.30
N MET A 36 12.18 7.52 9.23
CA MET A 36 10.73 7.32 9.10
C MET A 36 9.97 8.65 8.97
N ILE A 37 10.35 9.66 9.76
CA ILE A 37 9.74 11.00 9.69
C ILE A 37 9.98 11.63 8.33
N TRP A 38 11.23 11.60 7.83
CA TRP A 38 11.56 12.15 6.51
C TRP A 38 10.88 11.40 5.37
N LEU A 39 10.77 10.07 5.48
CA LEU A 39 10.01 9.25 4.53
C LEU A 39 8.52 9.63 4.51
N ALA A 40 7.90 9.77 5.68
CA ALA A 40 6.50 10.16 5.79
C ALA A 40 6.26 11.57 5.24
N LEU A 41 7.16 12.53 5.55
CA LEU A 41 7.09 13.89 5.03
C LEU A 41 7.26 13.91 3.51
N GLY A 42 8.27 13.21 2.99
CA GLY A 42 8.51 13.12 1.55
C GLY A 42 7.33 12.49 0.81
N LEU A 43 6.77 11.39 1.33
CA LEU A 43 5.58 10.76 0.78
C LEU A 43 4.37 11.71 0.82
N GLY A 44 4.19 12.46 1.91
CA GLY A 44 3.14 13.46 2.06
C GLY A 44 3.25 14.57 1.01
N VAL A 45 4.45 15.11 0.79
CA VAL A 45 4.69 16.13 -0.24
C VAL A 45 4.42 15.60 -1.64
N VAL A 46 4.92 14.40 -1.96
CA VAL A 46 4.67 13.76 -3.27
C VAL A 46 3.18 13.53 -3.48
N THR A 47 2.49 13.00 -2.48
CA THR A 47 1.04 12.76 -2.54
C THR A 47 0.28 14.07 -2.73
N ALA A 48 0.62 15.11 -1.98
CA ALA A 48 0.00 16.43 -2.10
C ALA A 48 0.26 17.07 -3.47
N TRP A 49 1.47 16.89 -4.02
CA TRP A 49 1.82 17.35 -5.35
C TRP A 49 0.97 16.67 -6.43
N TYR A 50 0.82 15.35 -6.39
CA TYR A 50 -0.07 14.62 -7.29
C TYR A 50 -1.56 14.94 -7.07
N ALA A 51 -1.96 15.19 -5.82
CA ALA A 51 -3.33 15.54 -5.48
C ALA A 51 -3.71 16.97 -5.91
N TRP A 52 -2.73 17.85 -6.14
CA TRP A 52 -2.98 19.25 -6.49
C TRP A 52 -3.65 19.41 -7.86
N ASP A 53 -3.26 18.57 -8.82
CA ASP A 53 -3.77 18.61 -10.20
C ASP A 53 -4.90 17.60 -10.45
N LEU A 54 -5.50 17.04 -9.38
CA LEU A 54 -6.56 16.05 -9.56
C LEU A 54 -7.80 16.70 -10.21
N PRO A 55 -8.27 16.19 -11.36
CA PRO A 55 -9.45 16.72 -12.01
C PRO A 55 -10.68 16.53 -11.11
N ASP A 56 -11.61 17.47 -11.18
CA ASP A 56 -12.87 17.39 -10.45
C ASP A 56 -13.62 16.10 -10.82
N ILE A 57 -13.98 15.32 -9.81
CA ILE A 57 -14.73 14.07 -9.94
C ILE A 57 -16.10 14.30 -10.59
N ALA A 58 -16.64 15.51 -10.58
CA ALA A 58 -17.87 15.85 -11.28
C ALA A 58 -17.77 15.58 -12.80
N ARG A 59 -16.57 15.63 -13.39
CA ARG A 59 -16.36 15.29 -14.81
C ARG A 59 -16.54 13.80 -15.11
N LEU A 60 -16.52 12.93 -14.09
CA LEU A 60 -16.78 11.50 -14.25
C LEU A 60 -18.27 11.20 -14.53
N GLU A 61 -19.18 12.11 -14.18
CA GLU A 61 -20.61 11.95 -14.46
C GLU A 61 -20.94 12.10 -15.96
N THR A 62 -20.13 12.89 -16.67
CA THR A 62 -20.16 13.02 -18.12
C THR A 62 -18.77 12.72 -18.69
N PRO A 63 -18.39 11.43 -18.81
CA PRO A 63 -17.18 11.06 -19.51
C PRO A 63 -17.18 11.72 -20.90
N GLU A 64 -16.03 12.18 -21.40
CA GLU A 64 -15.90 12.54 -22.81
C GLU A 64 -16.14 11.29 -23.66
N ARG A 65 -17.40 11.04 -24.00
CA ARG A 65 -17.84 9.86 -24.73
C ARG A 65 -17.47 10.05 -26.18
N ARG A 66 -16.64 9.16 -26.71
CA ARG A 66 -16.41 9.09 -28.16
C ARG A 66 -17.76 8.80 -28.84
N PRO A 67 -18.09 9.49 -29.96
CA PRO A 67 -19.35 9.26 -30.66
C PRO A 67 -19.50 7.78 -31.06
N ALA A 68 -20.67 7.20 -30.79
CA ALA A 68 -21.02 5.85 -31.25
C ALA A 68 -22.12 5.95 -32.31
N VAL A 69 -22.01 5.14 -33.36
CA VAL A 69 -23.01 5.04 -34.43
C VAL A 69 -23.88 3.82 -34.16
N THR A 70 -25.20 4.02 -34.08
CA THR A 70 -26.18 2.92 -33.98
C THR A 70 -26.89 2.75 -35.31
N LEU A 71 -26.75 1.58 -35.93
CA LEU A 71 -27.53 1.16 -37.09
C LEU A 71 -28.83 0.52 -36.59
N THR A 72 -29.94 1.09 -37.04
CA THR A 72 -31.30 0.64 -36.68
C THR A 72 -31.96 0.05 -37.92
N ALA A 73 -32.64 -1.09 -37.77
CA ALA A 73 -33.45 -1.70 -38.82
C ALA A 73 -34.76 -0.91 -39.03
N ALA A 74 -35.48 -1.21 -40.12
CA ALA A 74 -36.72 -0.53 -40.48
C ALA A 74 -37.84 -0.67 -39.42
N ASP A 75 -37.76 -1.69 -38.57
CA ASP A 75 -38.68 -1.94 -37.45
C ASP A 75 -38.28 -1.20 -36.16
N GLY A 76 -37.18 -0.45 -36.16
CA GLY A 76 -36.66 0.25 -34.98
C GLY A 76 -35.72 -0.58 -34.10
N SER A 77 -35.44 -1.85 -34.44
CA SER A 77 -34.49 -2.68 -33.69
C SER A 77 -33.04 -2.30 -33.97
N VAL A 78 -32.17 -2.43 -32.97
CA VAL A 78 -30.74 -2.16 -33.12
C VAL A 78 -30.07 -3.33 -33.86
N PHE A 79 -29.61 -3.08 -35.09
CA PHE A 79 -28.89 -4.07 -35.91
C PHE A 79 -27.42 -4.14 -35.51
N ALA A 80 -26.76 -2.99 -35.36
CA ALA A 80 -25.35 -2.92 -34.99
C ALA A 80 -25.01 -1.60 -34.31
N ARG A 81 -23.97 -1.59 -33.48
CA ARG A 81 -23.37 -0.38 -32.92
C ARG A 81 -21.87 -0.39 -33.18
N PHE A 82 -21.34 0.74 -33.62
CA PHE A 82 -19.91 0.94 -33.88
C PHE A 82 -19.39 2.10 -33.03
N GLY A 83 -18.21 1.91 -32.43
CA GLY A 83 -17.63 2.84 -31.45
C GLY A 83 -17.64 2.27 -30.04
N ASP A 84 -17.27 3.09 -29.06
CA ASP A 84 -17.15 2.64 -27.68
C ASP A 84 -18.52 2.28 -27.09
N TYR A 85 -18.65 1.03 -26.65
CA TYR A 85 -19.85 0.52 -26.00
C TYR A 85 -19.98 1.10 -24.58
N HIS A 86 -20.89 2.06 -24.41
CA HIS A 86 -21.22 2.59 -23.10
C HIS A 86 -22.67 2.24 -22.78
N GLY A 87 -22.86 1.37 -21.79
CA GLY A 87 -24.17 1.17 -21.17
C GLY A 87 -24.63 2.46 -20.50
N GLY A 88 -25.95 2.63 -20.32
CA GLY A 88 -26.46 3.72 -19.50
C GLY A 88 -25.86 3.64 -18.09
N SER A 89 -25.66 4.79 -17.44
CA SER A 89 -25.26 4.82 -16.03
C SER A 89 -26.38 4.18 -15.20
N VAL A 90 -26.03 3.19 -14.39
CA VAL A 90 -26.96 2.52 -13.46
C VAL A 90 -26.60 2.95 -12.05
N ALA A 91 -27.58 3.31 -11.23
CA ALA A 91 -27.29 3.67 -9.85
C ALA A 91 -26.89 2.41 -9.07
N PHE A 92 -25.96 2.56 -8.12
CA PHE A 92 -25.48 1.43 -7.31
C PHE A 92 -26.62 0.63 -6.65
N ARG A 93 -27.69 1.31 -6.20
CA ARG A 93 -28.89 0.71 -5.61
C ARG A 93 -29.70 -0.19 -6.56
N ASP A 94 -29.54 0.00 -7.86
CA ASP A 94 -30.26 -0.77 -8.89
C ASP A 94 -29.45 -2.01 -9.33
N LEU A 95 -28.22 -2.17 -8.82
CA LEU A 95 -27.39 -3.32 -9.12
C LEU A 95 -27.84 -4.56 -8.33
N PRO A 96 -27.91 -5.74 -8.98
CA PRO A 96 -28.17 -6.99 -8.26
C PRO A 96 -27.11 -7.23 -7.16
N PRO A 97 -27.50 -7.58 -5.93
CA PRO A 97 -26.54 -7.79 -4.84
C PRO A 97 -25.46 -8.82 -5.16
N HIS A 98 -25.82 -9.88 -5.88
CA HIS A 98 -24.89 -10.94 -6.29
C HIS A 98 -23.83 -10.45 -7.29
N LEU A 99 -24.15 -9.47 -8.13
CA LEU A 99 -23.18 -8.87 -9.05
C LEU A 99 -22.10 -8.13 -8.27
N VAL A 100 -22.52 -7.24 -7.34
CA VAL A 100 -21.59 -6.48 -6.49
C VAL A 100 -20.71 -7.44 -5.67
N GLN A 101 -21.32 -8.48 -5.07
CA GLN A 101 -20.59 -9.48 -4.30
C GLN A 101 -19.58 -10.26 -5.15
N ALA A 102 -19.92 -10.64 -6.38
CA ALA A 102 -19.02 -11.38 -7.26
C ALA A 102 -17.81 -10.53 -7.68
N VAL A 103 -18.03 -9.26 -8.02
CA VAL A 103 -16.95 -8.32 -8.38
C VAL A 103 -16.04 -8.09 -7.19
N VAL A 104 -16.58 -7.75 -6.03
CA VAL A 104 -15.80 -7.58 -4.79
C VAL A 104 -15.08 -8.87 -4.41
N ALA A 105 -15.68 -10.05 -4.56
CA ALA A 105 -15.01 -11.30 -4.23
C ALA A 105 -13.80 -11.63 -5.15
N THR A 106 -13.83 -11.15 -6.39
CA THR A 106 -12.86 -11.50 -7.45
C THR A 106 -11.76 -10.44 -7.57
N GLU A 107 -12.14 -9.17 -7.61
CA GLU A 107 -11.22 -8.05 -7.82
C GLU A 107 -10.65 -7.55 -6.49
N ASP A 108 -11.51 -7.32 -5.50
CA ASP A 108 -11.09 -6.71 -4.23
C ASP A 108 -11.96 -7.13 -3.04
N ARG A 109 -11.55 -8.22 -2.39
CA ARG A 109 -12.29 -8.83 -1.28
C ARG A 109 -12.44 -7.93 -0.06
N ARG A 110 -11.63 -6.87 0.02
CA ARG A 110 -11.56 -5.97 1.17
C ARG A 110 -12.00 -4.56 0.82
N PHE A 111 -12.58 -4.37 -0.36
CA PHE A 111 -13.05 -3.08 -0.84
C PHE A 111 -13.82 -2.29 0.22
N PHE A 112 -14.83 -2.90 0.85
CA PHE A 112 -15.64 -2.25 1.87
C PHE A 112 -14.96 -2.07 3.24
N SER A 113 -13.77 -2.61 3.43
CA SER A 113 -12.98 -2.49 4.68
C SER A 113 -11.88 -1.43 4.60
N HIS A 114 -11.55 -0.95 3.40
CA HIS A 114 -10.51 0.08 3.20
C HIS A 114 -11.04 1.28 2.39
N GLY A 115 -10.56 2.48 2.70
CA GLY A 115 -11.03 3.73 2.08
C GLY A 115 -10.43 4.02 0.70
N GLY A 116 -10.32 3.03 -0.18
CA GLY A 116 -9.73 3.18 -1.52
C GLY A 116 -8.20 3.09 -1.59
N PHE A 117 -7.55 2.71 -0.49
CA PHE A 117 -6.12 2.33 -0.48
C PHE A 117 -5.94 1.10 0.40
N ASP A 118 -5.36 0.03 -0.15
CA ASP A 118 -5.12 -1.23 0.56
C ASP A 118 -3.62 -1.47 0.79
N PRO A 119 -3.06 -1.04 1.95
CA PRO A 119 -1.65 -1.26 2.28
C PRO A 119 -1.26 -2.73 2.29
N TRP A 120 -2.20 -3.62 2.61
CA TRP A 120 -1.91 -5.05 2.66
C TRP A 120 -1.85 -5.67 1.26
N ALA A 121 -2.68 -5.22 0.32
CA ALA A 121 -2.56 -5.63 -1.08
C ALA A 121 -1.19 -5.22 -1.65
N VAL A 122 -0.76 -3.98 -1.36
CA VAL A 122 0.57 -3.47 -1.76
C VAL A 122 1.69 -4.29 -1.12
N ALA A 123 1.66 -4.49 0.19
CA ALA A 123 2.69 -5.25 0.91
C ALA A 123 2.80 -6.70 0.41
N ARG A 124 1.66 -7.38 0.22
CA ARG A 124 1.60 -8.73 -0.34
C ARG A 124 2.20 -8.78 -1.75
N ALA A 125 1.83 -7.84 -2.61
CA ALA A 125 2.35 -7.74 -3.97
C ALA A 125 3.86 -7.50 -4.00
N MET A 126 4.37 -6.60 -3.15
CA MET A 126 5.81 -6.35 -3.00
C MET A 126 6.56 -7.63 -2.60
N VAL A 127 6.10 -8.34 -1.57
CA VAL A 127 6.72 -9.58 -1.11
C VAL A 127 6.71 -10.66 -2.21
N ALA A 128 5.59 -10.80 -2.93
CA ALA A 128 5.48 -11.75 -4.04
C ALA A 128 6.45 -11.42 -5.19
N ASN A 129 6.55 -10.13 -5.57
CA ASN A 129 7.41 -9.69 -6.66
C ASN A 129 8.90 -9.81 -6.31
N ILE A 130 9.30 -9.48 -5.08
CA ILE A 130 10.68 -9.66 -4.61
C ILE A 130 11.07 -11.14 -4.65
N ARG A 131 10.19 -12.02 -4.16
CA ARG A 131 10.43 -13.47 -4.18
C ARG A 131 10.50 -14.03 -5.60
N ALA A 132 9.72 -13.49 -6.53
CA ALA A 132 9.69 -13.92 -7.92
C ALA A 132 10.85 -13.33 -8.76
N GLY A 133 11.53 -12.28 -8.27
CA GLY A 133 12.51 -11.52 -9.04
C GLY A 133 11.91 -10.73 -10.22
N THR A 134 10.59 -10.77 -10.41
CA THR A 134 9.85 -10.11 -11.49
C THR A 134 8.51 -9.62 -10.97
N ILE A 135 7.89 -8.67 -11.68
CA ILE A 135 6.51 -8.24 -11.37
C ILE A 135 5.55 -9.37 -11.73
N ARG A 136 4.83 -9.92 -10.74
CA ARG A 136 3.79 -10.95 -10.89
C ARG A 136 2.45 -10.57 -10.27
N GLN A 137 2.45 -9.72 -9.26
CA GLN A 137 1.24 -9.25 -8.58
C GLN A 137 1.23 -7.72 -8.51
N GLY A 138 0.04 -7.15 -8.75
CA GLY A 138 -0.27 -5.76 -8.47
C GLY A 138 -0.85 -5.57 -7.07
N GLY A 139 -0.78 -4.34 -6.57
CA GLY A 139 -1.42 -3.91 -5.32
C GLY A 139 -2.68 -3.07 -5.54
N SER A 140 -3.36 -3.26 -6.68
CA SER A 140 -4.55 -2.47 -7.06
C SER A 140 -5.76 -2.77 -6.18
N THR A 141 -6.66 -1.78 -6.10
CA THR A 141 -7.99 -1.79 -5.45
C THR A 141 -9.00 -1.26 -6.47
N LEU A 142 -10.28 -1.60 -6.28
CA LEU A 142 -11.38 -0.97 -6.99
C LEU A 142 -11.53 0.52 -6.62
#